data_AF-A0AAU6X285-F1
#
_entry.id   AF-A0AAU6X285-F1
#
_cell.length_a   1.000
_cell.length_b   1.000
_cell.length_c   1.000
_cell.angle_alpha   90.00
_cell.angle_beta   90.00
_cell.angle_gamma   90.00
#
_symmetry.space_group_name_H-M   'P 1'
#
loop_
_entity.id
_entity.type
_entity.pdbx_description
1 polymer ?
#
loop_
_entity_poly.entity_id
_entity_poly.type
_entity_poly.pdbx_seq_one_letter_code
_entity_poly.pdbx_strand_id
1 'polypeptide(L)'
;MIIFAIEEVEDYQYYTDQELISLMKGNSHSAFTQIYDRYQGLLYIYACKITKDENEAEDIVQEVLFYLWDKRNTITFEHSLASYLYSAVRYKFFNLLDRKKVRTDYAVSFQKFIDRETVQADYVVREKELSRLIEKEIAMLPDKMREIF
;
A
#
# COMPACT_ATOMS: atom_id res chain seq x y z
N MET A 1 28.06 20.18 -27.07
CA MET A 1 28.38 19.36 -25.88
C MET A 1 28.07 20.25 -24.69
N ILE A 2 26.82 20.28 -24.22
CA ILE A 2 26.32 19.42 -23.15
C ILE A 2 24.82 19.19 -23.42
N ILE A 3 24.45 17.92 -23.55
CA ILE A 3 23.07 17.45 -23.56
C ILE A 3 22.60 17.57 -22.11
N PHE A 4 21.72 18.51 -21.82
CA PHE A 4 20.90 18.46 -20.61
C PHE A 4 20.04 17.20 -20.74
N ALA A 5 20.38 16.20 -19.93
CA ALA A 5 19.52 15.05 -19.71
C ALA A 5 18.20 15.60 -19.18
N ILE A 6 17.16 15.46 -20.00
CA ILE A 6 15.78 15.58 -19.60
C ILE A 6 15.60 14.46 -18.57
N GLU A 7 15.58 14.79 -17.28
CA GLU A 7 14.95 13.91 -16.31
C GLU A 7 13.49 13.83 -16.76
N GLU A 8 13.14 12.73 -17.46
CA GLU A 8 11.75 12.34 -17.61
C GLU A 8 11.16 12.35 -16.21
N VAL A 9 10.24 13.27 -15.94
CA VAL A 9 9.39 13.23 -14.76
C VAL A 9 8.50 12.01 -14.97
N GLU A 10 9.03 10.82 -14.66
CA GLU A 10 8.28 9.58 -14.69
C GLU A 10 7.10 9.76 -13.72
N ASP A 11 5.89 9.76 -14.28
CA ASP A 11 4.71 10.07 -13.52
C ASP A 11 4.23 8.79 -12.80
N TYR A 12 4.95 8.45 -11.72
CA TYR A 12 4.78 7.23 -10.92
C TYR A 12 3.34 7.02 -10.43
N GLN A 13 2.54 8.09 -10.36
CA GLN A 13 1.12 8.03 -10.02
C GLN A 13 0.33 7.10 -10.95
N TYR A 14 0.76 6.91 -12.21
CA TYR A 14 0.13 6.04 -13.21
C TYR A 14 0.80 4.66 -13.33
N TYR A 15 1.60 4.26 -12.36
CA TYR A 15 2.16 2.92 -12.31
C TYR A 15 1.28 2.01 -11.46
N THR A 16 1.15 0.77 -11.92
CA THR A 16 0.50 -0.32 -11.18
C THR A 16 1.34 -0.70 -9.96
N ASP A 17 0.73 -1.34 -8.97
CA ASP A 17 1.48 -1.87 -7.83
C ASP A 17 2.61 -2.80 -8.27
N GLN A 18 2.40 -3.59 -9.33
CA GLN A 18 3.41 -4.52 -9.86
C GLN A 18 4.60 -3.78 -10.48
N GLU A 19 4.35 -2.72 -11.25
CA GLU A 19 5.40 -1.89 -11.83
C GLU A 19 6.17 -1.14 -10.73
N LEU A 20 5.45 -0.55 -9.76
CA LEU A 20 6.06 0.12 -8.61
C LEU A 20 6.93 -0.83 -7.77
N ILE A 21 6.48 -2.08 -7.53
CA ILE A 21 7.28 -3.11 -6.86
C ILE A 21 8.56 -3.39 -7.64
N SER A 22 8.47 -3.56 -8.97
CA SER A 22 9.63 -3.85 -9.82
C SER A 22 10.67 -2.74 -9.74
N LEU A 23 10.22 -1.48 -9.84
CA LEU A 23 11.08 -0.29 -9.75
C LEU A 23 11.68 -0.11 -8.35
N MET A 24 10.89 -0.35 -7.31
CA MET A 24 11.36 -0.33 -5.92
C MET A 24 12.47 -1.37 -5.69
N LYS A 25 12.34 -2.59 -6.26
CA LYS A 25 13.40 -3.61 -6.24
C LYS A 25 14.65 -3.18 -7.00
N GLY A 26 14.49 -2.32 -8.01
CA GLY A 26 15.58 -1.61 -8.68
C GLY A 26 16.23 -0.48 -7.85
N ASN A 27 15.83 -0.29 -6.58
CA ASN A 27 16.22 0.82 -5.70
C ASN A 27 15.69 2.20 -6.11
N SER A 28 14.62 2.28 -6.90
CA SER A 28 13.92 3.55 -7.14
C SER A 28 13.23 4.00 -5.86
N HIS A 29 13.72 5.12 -5.29
CA HIS A 29 13.11 5.74 -4.12
C HIS A 29 11.74 6.34 -4.48
N SER A 30 11.61 6.94 -5.66
CA SER A 30 10.36 7.51 -6.14
C SER A 30 9.23 6.47 -6.23
N ALA A 31 9.56 5.25 -6.67
CA ALA A 31 8.60 4.14 -6.68
C ALA A 31 8.12 3.78 -5.26
N PHE A 32 9.03 3.76 -4.28
CA PHE A 32 8.65 3.53 -2.89
C PHE A 32 7.83 4.70 -2.31
N THR A 33 8.19 5.95 -2.60
CA THR A 33 7.40 7.11 -2.19
C THR A 33 5.98 7.01 -2.71
N GLN A 34 5.78 6.61 -3.97
CA GLN A 34 4.44 6.42 -4.51
C GLN A 34 3.65 5.31 -3.79
N ILE A 35 4.32 4.20 -3.43
CA ILE A 35 3.70 3.14 -2.60
C ILE A 35 3.34 3.70 -1.23
N TYR A 36 4.26 4.44 -0.59
CA TYR A 36 4.04 5.06 0.70
C TYR A 36 2.79 5.96 0.67
N ASP A 37 2.71 6.88 -0.28
CA ASP A 37 1.59 7.82 -0.42
C ASP A 37 0.26 7.09 -0.69
N ARG A 38 0.30 6.00 -1.47
CA ARG A 38 -0.89 5.20 -1.79
C ARG A 38 -1.44 4.45 -0.58
N TYR A 39 -0.58 3.96 0.32
CA TYR A 39 -0.97 3.02 1.36
C TYR A 39 -0.89 3.56 2.79
N GLN A 40 -0.05 4.54 3.12
CA GLN A 40 0.14 5.01 4.50
C GLN A 40 -1.19 5.37 5.17
N GLY A 41 -2.01 6.22 4.53
CA GLY A 41 -3.29 6.64 5.09
C GLY A 41 -4.30 5.49 5.24
N LEU A 42 -4.34 4.57 4.27
CA LEU A 42 -5.23 3.41 4.31
C LEU A 42 -4.85 2.44 5.44
N LEU A 43 -3.55 2.14 5.55
CA LEU A 43 -3.01 1.29 6.60
C LEU A 43 -3.16 1.93 7.98
N TYR A 44 -3.01 3.26 8.09
CA TYR A 44 -3.21 4.00 9.34
C TYR A 44 -4.65 3.91 9.83
N ILE A 45 -5.63 4.16 8.97
CA ILE A 45 -7.06 4.01 9.33
C ILE A 45 -7.36 2.59 9.80
N TYR A 46 -6.84 1.59 9.10
CA TYR A 46 -6.99 0.20 9.49
C TYR A 46 -6.29 -0.12 10.82
N ALA A 47 -5.06 0.36 11.01
CA ALA A 47 -4.29 0.20 12.24
C ALA A 47 -5.02 0.82 13.44
N CYS A 48 -5.53 2.04 13.33
CA CYS A 48 -6.30 2.71 14.39
C CYS A 48 -7.55 1.91 14.79
N LYS A 49 -8.26 1.32 13.82
CA LYS A 49 -9.43 0.48 14.10
C LYS A 49 -9.07 -0.75 14.93
N ILE A 50 -7.90 -1.36 14.67
CA ILE A 50 -7.49 -2.60 15.33
C ILE A 50 -6.79 -2.34 16.68
N THR A 51 -5.93 -1.32 16.77
CA THR A 51 -5.21 -0.95 18.00
C THR A 51 -6.09 -0.23 19.00
N LYS A 52 -7.02 0.60 18.53
CA LYS A 52 -7.74 1.61 19.32
C LYS A 52 -6.80 2.58 20.06
N ASP A 53 -5.58 2.74 19.53
CA ASP A 53 -4.54 3.64 20.02
C ASP A 53 -3.80 4.19 18.80
N GLU A 54 -3.82 5.52 18.64
CA GLU A 54 -3.25 6.21 17.49
C GLU A 54 -1.72 6.12 17.43
N ASN A 55 -1.05 6.15 18.59
CA ASN A 55 0.41 6.05 18.64
C ASN A 55 0.85 4.64 18.24
N GLU A 56 0.16 3.61 18.75
CA GLU A 56 0.46 2.23 18.37
C GLU A 56 0.13 1.95 16.91
N ALA A 57 -0.91 2.59 16.37
CA ALA A 57 -1.26 2.49 14.97
C ALA A 57 -0.17 3.09 14.08
N GLU A 58 0.30 4.30 14.41
CA GLU A 58 1.35 4.99 13.69
C GLU A 58 2.65 4.17 13.69
N ASP A 59 3.10 3.72 14.86
CA ASP A 59 4.31 2.90 15.01
C ASP A 59 4.25 1.63 14.16
N ILE A 60 3.11 0.92 14.17
CA ILE A 60 2.93 -0.29 13.36
C ILE A 60 3.05 0.03 11.86
N VAL A 61 2.39 1.09 11.38
CA VAL A 61 2.40 1.43 9.95
C VAL A 61 3.79 1.86 9.49
N GLN A 62 4.47 2.68 10.29
CA GLN A 62 5.85 3.08 10.02
C GLN A 62 6.78 1.87 9.95
N GLU A 63 6.68 0.94 10.91
CA GLU A 63 7.53 -0.25 10.94
C GLU A 63 7.26 -1.17 9.74
N VAL A 64 6.00 -1.32 9.32
CA VAL A 64 5.62 -2.12 8.13
C VAL A 64 6.19 -1.52 6.86
N LEU A 65 6.05 -0.21 6.64
CA LEU A 65 6.56 0.47 5.45
C LEU A 65 8.08 0.52 5.43
N PHE A 66 8.72 0.72 6.60
CA PHE A 66 10.17 0.61 6.73
C PHE A 66 10.65 -0.80 6.38
N TYR A 67 10.01 -1.83 6.91
CA TYR A 67 10.36 -3.23 6.63
C TYR A 67 10.20 -3.57 5.15
N LEU A 68 9.15 -3.06 4.49
CA LEU A 68 8.96 -3.20 3.05
C LEU A 68 10.17 -2.64 2.28
N TRP A 69 10.64 -1.44 2.64
CA TRP A 69 11.82 -0.86 2.00
C TRP A 69 13.11 -1.61 2.32
N ASP A 70 13.38 -1.92 3.59
CA ASP A 70 14.58 -2.62 4.04
C ASP A 70 14.73 -3.99 3.34
N LYS A 71 13.62 -4.72 3.21
CA LYS A 71 13.58 -6.05 2.61
C LYS A 71 13.15 -6.06 1.15
N ARG A 72 13.09 -4.91 0.47
CA ARG A 72 12.62 -4.79 -0.92
C ARG A 72 13.22 -5.83 -1.87
N ASN A 73 14.52 -6.09 -1.76
CA ASN A 73 15.26 -7.03 -2.63
C ASN A 73 14.94 -8.50 -2.37
N THR A 74 14.45 -8.83 -1.17
CA THR A 74 14.20 -10.22 -0.73
C THR A 74 12.72 -10.55 -0.61
N ILE A 75 11.84 -9.56 -0.54
CA ILE A 75 10.40 -9.78 -0.43
C ILE A 75 9.87 -10.43 -1.71
N THR A 76 9.15 -11.54 -1.53
CA THR A 76 8.32 -12.19 -2.54
C THR A 76 6.86 -11.94 -2.20
N PHE A 77 6.09 -11.49 -3.19
CA PHE A 77 4.66 -11.27 -3.04
C PHE A 77 3.93 -12.47 -3.62
N GLU A 78 3.29 -13.29 -2.78
CA GLU A 78 2.43 -14.40 -3.22
C GLU A 78 1.06 -13.91 -3.71
N HIS A 79 0.66 -12.72 -3.25
CA HIS A 79 -0.60 -12.05 -3.55
C HIS A 79 -0.37 -10.57 -3.91
N SER A 80 -1.41 -9.73 -3.87
CA SER A 80 -1.29 -8.29 -4.11
C SER A 80 -0.45 -7.58 -3.03
N LEU A 81 0.12 -6.43 -3.39
CA LEU A 81 0.85 -5.55 -2.45
C LEU A 81 -0.03 -5.16 -1.27
N ALA A 82 -1.30 -4.80 -1.55
CA ALA A 82 -2.28 -4.52 -0.52
C ALA A 82 -2.43 -5.69 0.46
N SER A 83 -2.73 -6.88 -0.02
CA SER A 83 -2.91 -8.07 0.83
C SER A 83 -1.69 -8.33 1.73
N TYR A 84 -0.48 -8.17 1.17
CA TYR A 84 0.76 -8.26 1.93
C TYR A 84 0.84 -7.20 3.05
N LEU A 85 0.60 -5.92 2.73
CA LEU A 85 0.72 -4.83 3.68
C LEU A 85 -0.31 -4.91 4.82
N TYR A 86 -1.57 -5.22 4.50
CA TYR A 86 -2.61 -5.42 5.52
C TYR A 86 -2.30 -6.63 6.42
N SER A 87 -1.77 -7.71 5.85
CA SER A 87 -1.32 -8.88 6.61
C SER A 87 -0.14 -8.54 7.52
N ALA A 88 0.81 -7.72 7.05
CA ALA A 88 1.94 -7.27 7.84
C ALA A 88 1.51 -6.39 9.04
N VAL A 89 0.59 -5.43 8.83
CA VAL A 89 0.00 -4.62 9.91
C VAL A 89 -0.69 -5.51 10.94
N ARG A 90 -1.50 -6.47 10.47
CA ARG A 90 -2.20 -7.43 11.33
C ARG A 90 -1.22 -8.28 12.15
N TYR A 91 -0.15 -8.76 11.53
CA TYR A 91 0.88 -9.54 12.21
C TYR A 91 1.58 -8.71 13.31
N LYS A 92 1.93 -7.46 13.02
CA LYS A 92 2.51 -6.54 14.00
C LYS A 92 1.57 -6.26 15.17
N PHE A 93 0.29 -6.07 14.89
CA PHE A 93 -0.72 -5.91 15.92
C PHE A 93 -0.82 -7.13 16.84
N PHE A 94 -0.83 -8.36 16.31
CA PHE A 94 -0.84 -9.54 17.16
C PHE A 94 0.45 -9.69 17.99
N ASN A 95 1.61 -9.37 17.41
CA ASN A 95 2.86 -9.36 18.16
C ASN A 95 2.83 -8.35 19.33
N LEU A 96 2.18 -7.20 19.13
CA LEU A 96 1.97 -6.20 20.18
C LEU A 96 1.06 -6.75 21.30
N LEU A 97 -0.06 -7.39 20.95
CA LEU A 97 -0.96 -8.01 21.94
C LEU A 97 -0.27 -9.13 22.73
N ASP A 98 0.56 -9.92 22.07
CA ASP A 98 1.34 -11.00 22.70
C ASP A 98 2.29 -10.44 23.76
N ARG A 99 2.97 -9.33 23.44
CA ARG A 99 3.84 -8.61 24.40
C ARG A 99 3.06 -8.05 25.58
N LYS A 100 1.83 -7.60 25.36
CA LYS A 100 0.93 -7.08 26.41
C LYS A 100 0.24 -8.17 27.24
N LYS A 101 0.40 -9.46 26.91
CA LYS A 101 -0.27 -10.62 27.56
C LYS A 101 -1.81 -10.55 27.55
N VAL A 102 -2.43 -9.90 26.56
CA VAL A 102 -3.90 -9.69 26.48
C VAL A 102 -4.64 -10.88 25.81
N ARG A 103 -4.05 -12.07 25.82
CA ARG A 103 -4.27 -13.07 24.76
C ARG A 103 -5.58 -13.87 24.82
N THR A 104 -6.39 -13.76 25.87
CA THR A 104 -7.39 -14.81 26.14
C THR A 104 -8.78 -14.53 25.55
N ASP A 105 -9.22 -13.27 25.44
CA ASP A 105 -10.61 -12.95 25.04
C ASP A 105 -10.75 -12.24 23.68
N TYR A 106 -9.64 -11.71 23.13
CA TYR A 106 -9.67 -10.92 21.90
C TYR A 106 -9.71 -11.77 20.62
N ALA A 107 -9.18 -13.00 20.63
CA ALA A 107 -8.85 -13.71 19.38
C ALA A 107 -10.06 -14.04 18.48
N VAL A 108 -11.20 -14.45 19.04
CA VAL A 108 -12.33 -14.99 18.26
C VAL A 108 -13.25 -13.91 17.70
N SER A 109 -13.58 -12.88 18.49
CA SER A 109 -14.41 -11.76 18.04
C SER A 109 -13.67 -10.87 17.05
N PHE A 110 -12.35 -10.74 17.23
CA PHE A 110 -11.50 -9.91 16.40
C PHE A 110 -11.21 -10.54 15.04
N GLN A 111 -11.10 -11.88 14.95
CA GLN A 111 -10.92 -12.56 13.66
C GLN A 111 -12.00 -12.17 12.64
N LYS A 112 -13.28 -12.18 13.04
CA LYS A 112 -14.40 -11.80 12.17
C LYS A 112 -14.36 -10.32 11.76
N PHE A 113 -13.95 -9.44 12.67
CA PHE A 113 -13.76 -8.02 12.38
C PHE A 113 -12.68 -7.82 11.31
N ILE A 114 -11.55 -8.52 11.45
CA ILE A 114 -10.43 -8.41 10.53
C ILE A 114 -10.77 -8.96 9.14
N ASP A 115 -11.45 -10.10 9.06
CA ASP A 115 -11.79 -10.69 7.76
C ASP A 115 -12.69 -9.75 6.95
N ARG A 116 -13.60 -9.01 7.61
CA ARG A 116 -14.43 -7.99 6.97
C ARG A 116 -13.62 -6.78 6.48
N GLU A 117 -12.75 -6.26 7.33
CA GLU A 117 -11.95 -5.05 7.03
C GLU A 117 -10.91 -5.33 5.94
N THR A 118 -10.29 -6.52 5.93
CA THR A 118 -9.33 -6.93 4.89
C THR A 118 -10.02 -7.01 3.52
N VAL A 119 -11.23 -7.57 3.46
CA VAL A 119 -12.01 -7.63 2.22
C VAL A 119 -12.39 -6.23 1.73
N GLN A 120 -12.78 -5.33 2.64
CA GLN A 120 -13.15 -3.96 2.28
C GLN A 120 -11.96 -3.14 1.78
N ALA A 121 -10.82 -3.25 2.45
CA ALA A 121 -9.57 -2.61 2.05
C ALA A 121 -9.09 -3.05 0.66
N ASP A 122 -9.09 -4.36 0.42
CA ASP A 122 -8.70 -4.95 -0.87
C ASP A 122 -9.67 -4.55 -2.00
N TYR A 123 -10.95 -4.36 -1.68
CA TYR A 123 -11.92 -3.80 -2.62
C TYR A 123 -11.60 -2.33 -2.98
N VAL A 124 -11.35 -1.47 -1.99
CA VAL A 124 -11.02 -0.05 -2.21
C VAL A 124 -9.74 0.12 -3.03
N VAL A 125 -8.71 -0.70 -2.75
CA VAL A 125 -7.47 -0.65 -3.54
C VAL A 125 -7.71 -1.09 -4.97
N ARG A 126 -8.46 -2.17 -5.21
CA ARG A 126 -8.81 -2.63 -6.56
C ARG A 126 -9.63 -1.60 -7.34
N GLU A 127 -10.57 -0.94 -6.69
CA GLU A 127 -11.38 0.10 -7.33
C GLU A 127 -10.50 1.27 -7.78
N LYS A 128 -9.62 1.77 -6.92
CA LYS A 128 -8.65 2.82 -7.27
C LYS A 128 -7.75 2.40 -8.42
N GLU A 129 -7.26 1.16 -8.42
CA GLU A 129 -6.42 0.64 -9.49
C GLU A 129 -7.18 0.55 -10.83
N LEU A 130 -8.46 0.16 -10.81
CA LEU A 130 -9.31 0.13 -11.99
C LEU A 130 -9.56 1.55 -12.54
N SER A 131 -9.93 2.51 -11.68
CA SER A 131 -10.12 3.91 -12.08
C SER A 131 -8.85 4.51 -12.68
N ARG A 132 -7.69 4.16 -12.11
CA ARG A 132 -6.38 4.60 -12.59
C ARG A 132 -6.03 4.02 -13.97
N LEU A 133 -6.40 2.76 -14.25
CA LEU A 133 -6.25 2.17 -15.58
C LEU A 133 -7.14 2.91 -16.60
N ILE A 134 -8.37 3.25 -16.23
CA ILE A 134 -9.27 4.04 -17.09
C ILE A 134 -8.67 5.42 -17.38
N GLU A 135 -8.17 6.12 -16.36
CA GLU A 135 -7.52 7.43 -16.54
C GLU A 135 -6.28 7.35 -17.44
N LYS A 136 -5.47 6.29 -17.31
CA LYS A 136 -4.31 6.06 -18.18
C LYS A 136 -4.73 5.92 -19.64
N GLU A 137 -5.77 5.14 -19.93
CA GLU A 137 -6.29 4.97 -21.29
C GLU A 137 -6.88 6.28 -21.83
N ILE A 138 -7.58 7.05 -21.00
CA ILE A 138 -8.11 8.38 -21.37
C ILE A 138 -6.97 9.37 -21.66
N ALA A 139 -5.90 9.35 -20.89
CA ALA A 139 -4.72 10.20 -21.10
C ALA A 139 -4.00 9.85 -22.42
N MET A 140 -4.05 8.58 -22.85
CA MET A 140 -3.47 8.11 -24.12
C MET A 140 -4.35 8.38 -25.35
N LEU A 141 -5.60 8.81 -25.18
CA LEU A 141 -6.47 9.17 -26.30
C LEU A 141 -6.09 10.57 -26.88
N PRO A 142 -5.98 10.71 -28.21
CA PRO A 142 -5.70 11.99 -28.85
C PRO A 142 -6.78 13.04 -28.55
N ASP A 143 -6.38 14.32 -28.51
CA ASP A 143 -7.19 15.46 -28.01
C ASP A 143 -8.60 15.59 -28.60
N LYS A 144 -8.89 15.00 -29.76
CA LYS A 144 -10.22 15.02 -30.39
C LYS A 144 -11.29 14.12 -29.72
N MET A 145 -10.94 13.24 -28.79
CA MET A 145 -11.91 12.40 -28.07
C MET A 145 -12.17 12.83 -26.61
N ARG A 146 -11.36 13.77 -26.07
CA ARG A 146 -11.46 14.24 -24.69
C ARG A 146 -12.61 15.24 -24.46
N GLU A 147 -13.23 15.76 -25.53
CA GLU A 147 -14.38 16.70 -25.43
C GLU A 147 -15.75 16.01 -25.33
N ILE A 148 -15.84 14.68 -25.43
CA ILE A 148 -17.11 13.95 -25.50
C ILE A 148 -17.40 13.13 -24.22
N PHE A 149 -16.44 13.05 -23.28
CA PHE A 149 -16.58 12.35 -22.00
C PHE A 149 -16.38 13.27 -20.80
#